data_AF-A0A6B0X8N8-F1
#
_entry.id   AF-A0A6B0X8N8-F1
#
_cell.length_a   1.000
_cell.length_b   1.000
_cell.length_c   1.000
_cell.angle_alpha   90.00
_cell.angle_beta   90.00
_cell.angle_gamma   90.00
#
_symmetry.space_group_name_H-M   'P 1'
#
loop_
_entity.id
_entity.type
_entity.pdbx_description
1 polymer ?
#
loop_
_entity_poly.entity_id
_entity_poly.type
_entity_poly.pdbx_seq_one_letter_code
_entity_poly.pdbx_strand_id
1 'polypeptide(L)'
;GEYNASCQLYPILKRPDEKYVTERAYNDPKFVEDIVRDVATDLLAMMDAERIAWFYVSSNNYESIHNHDAFAKVERGVRGPLLTYRKEAQNELTI
;
A
#
# COMPACT_ATOMS: atom_id res chain seq x y z
N GLY A 1 -3.56 2.28 -7.27
CA GLY A 1 -2.33 1.90 -7.98
C GLY A 1 -1.17 1.91 -7.00
N GLU A 2 0.01 1.46 -7.40
CA GLU A 2 1.19 1.36 -6.52
C GLU A 2 2.00 2.67 -6.53
N TYR A 3 1.39 3.80 -6.18
CA TYR A 3 2.02 5.13 -6.33
C TYR A 3 3.05 5.45 -5.25
N ASN A 4 3.00 4.78 -4.10
CA ASN A 4 3.89 5.06 -2.96
C ASN A 4 5.18 4.23 -2.94
N ALA A 5 5.34 3.28 -3.86
CA ALA A 5 6.60 2.54 -4.05
C ALA A 5 7.62 3.38 -4.84
N SER A 6 8.91 3.08 -4.69
CA SER A 6 9.99 3.71 -5.49
C SER A 6 9.76 3.55 -7.00
N CYS A 7 9.29 2.37 -7.41
CA CYS A 7 8.74 2.09 -8.72
C CYS A 7 7.77 0.91 -8.63
N GLN A 8 6.80 0.86 -9.53
CA GLN A 8 5.83 -0.24 -9.65
C GLN A 8 6.46 -1.47 -10.26
N LEU A 9 5.89 -2.64 -9.97
CA LEU A 9 6.31 -3.90 -10.57
C LEU A 9 5.62 -4.12 -11.92
N TYR A 10 6.41 -4.46 -12.93
CA TYR A 10 5.93 -4.83 -14.26
C TYR A 10 6.41 -6.24 -14.59
N PRO A 11 5.52 -7.16 -15.03
CA PRO A 11 5.88 -8.57 -15.21
C PRO A 11 6.79 -8.83 -16.41
N ILE A 12 6.75 -7.96 -17.42
CA ILE A 12 7.57 -8.06 -18.63
C ILE A 12 8.00 -6.66 -19.02
N LEU A 13 9.30 -6.47 -19.23
CA LEU A 13 9.91 -5.19 -19.62
C LEU A 13 10.67 -5.36 -20.94
N LYS A 14 10.52 -4.41 -21.86
CA LYS A 14 11.45 -4.22 -22.98
C LYS A 14 12.61 -3.35 -22.52
N ARG A 15 13.70 -3.29 -23.29
CA ARG A 15 14.90 -2.50 -22.94
C ARG A 15 14.60 -1.03 -22.58
N PRO A 16 13.73 -0.29 -23.32
CA PRO A 16 13.39 1.08 -22.93
C PRO A 16 12.65 1.15 -21.59
N ASP A 17 11.80 0.15 -21.31
CA ASP A 17 11.03 0.07 -20.07
C ASP A 17 11.94 -0.23 -18.88
N GLU A 18 12.91 -1.15 -19.05
CA GLU A 18 13.93 -1.46 -18.05
C GLU A 18 14.73 -0.21 -17.67
N LYS A 19 15.19 0.56 -18.66
CA LYS A 19 15.88 1.84 -18.42
C LYS A 19 15.03 2.78 -17.57
N TYR A 20 13.75 2.93 -17.93
CA TYR A 20 12.83 3.81 -17.23
C TYR A 20 12.62 3.38 -15.77
N VAL A 21 12.33 2.10 -15.52
CA VAL A 21 12.08 1.63 -14.14
C VAL A 21 13.32 1.74 -13.26
N THR A 22 14.51 1.48 -13.82
CA THR A 22 15.78 1.65 -13.10
C THR A 22 16.01 3.11 -12.73
N GLU A 23 15.88 4.03 -13.68
CA GLU A 23 16.06 5.47 -13.44
C GLU A 23 15.01 6.00 -12.46
N ARG A 24 13.76 5.55 -12.56
CA ARG A 24 12.67 5.97 -11.66
C ARG A 24 12.94 5.52 -10.23
N ALA A 25 13.26 4.25 -10.02
CA ALA A 25 13.54 3.71 -8.69
C ALA A 25 14.80 4.35 -8.07
N TYR A 26 15.81 4.65 -8.89
CA TYR A 26 17.03 5.33 -8.43
C TYR A 26 16.78 6.78 -8.00
N ASN A 27 15.92 7.51 -8.73
CA ASN A 27 15.62 8.91 -8.44
C ASN A 27 14.62 9.10 -7.28
N ASP A 28 13.87 8.06 -6.91
CA ASP A 28 12.89 8.07 -5.82
C ASP A 28 13.14 6.91 -4.85
N PRO A 29 14.31 6.88 -4.18
CA PRO A 29 14.61 5.84 -3.22
C PRO A 29 13.76 6.04 -1.96
N LYS A 30 13.19 4.95 -1.45
CA LYS A 30 12.37 4.96 -0.24
C LYS A 30 12.84 3.90 0.73
N PHE A 31 12.97 4.28 2.00
CA PHE A 31 13.15 3.30 3.07
C PHE A 31 11.84 2.58 3.37
N VAL A 32 11.92 1.46 4.10
CA VAL A 32 10.74 0.68 4.49
C VAL A 32 9.75 1.54 5.31
N GLU A 33 10.25 2.50 6.09
CA GLU A 33 9.46 3.46 6.86
C GLU A 33 8.76 4.50 5.98
N ASP A 34 9.38 4.94 4.89
CA ASP A 34 8.81 5.96 4.00
C ASP A 34 7.59 5.39 3.28
N ILE A 35 7.68 4.14 2.81
CA ILE A 35 6.56 3.44 2.17
C ILE A 35 5.34 3.40 3.09
N VAL A 36 5.51 2.99 4.35
CA VAL A 36 4.37 2.89 5.28
C VAL A 36 3.84 4.28 5.69
N ARG A 37 4.67 5.32 5.72
CA ARG A 37 4.24 6.71 6.02
C ARG A 37 3.43 7.31 4.88
N ASP A 38 3.88 7.15 3.64
CA ASP A 38 3.18 7.68 2.46
C ASP A 38 1.82 7.01 2.31
N VAL A 39 1.77 5.68 2.40
CA VAL A 39 0.49 4.94 2.36
C VAL A 39 -0.40 5.30 3.55
N ALA A 40 0.16 5.46 4.75
CA ALA A 40 -0.63 5.87 5.91
C ALA A 40 -1.21 7.29 5.74
N THR A 41 -0.53 8.20 5.06
CA THR A 41 -1.03 9.56 4.79
C THR A 41 -2.28 9.52 3.92
N ASP A 42 -2.27 8.73 2.86
CA ASP A 42 -3.44 8.54 2.00
C ASP A 42 -4.62 7.90 2.75
N LEU A 43 -4.33 6.90 3.60
CA LEU A 43 -5.35 6.22 4.40
C LEU A 43 -5.91 7.11 5.50
N LEU A 44 -5.10 7.99 6.10
CA LEU A 44 -5.57 8.98 7.07
C LEU A 44 -6.56 9.94 6.41
N ALA A 45 -6.30 10.41 5.19
CA ALA A 45 -7.25 11.24 4.45
C ALA A 45 -8.58 10.49 4.17
N MET A 46 -8.52 9.18 3.91
CA MET A 46 -9.74 8.36 3.78
C MET A 46 -10.48 8.18 5.10
N MET A 47 -9.75 8.12 6.23
CA MET A 47 -10.33 8.03 7.57
C MET A 47 -11.00 9.34 7.97
N ASP A 48 -10.36 10.48 7.70
CA ASP A 48 -10.93 11.82 7.94
C ASP A 48 -12.20 12.05 7.12
N ALA A 49 -12.28 11.45 5.93
CA ALA A 49 -13.48 11.42 5.09
C ALA A 49 -14.51 10.35 5.50
N GLU A 50 -14.33 9.71 6.67
CA GLU A 50 -15.18 8.65 7.24
C GLU A 50 -15.39 7.43 6.31
N ARG A 51 -14.50 7.22 5.34
CA ARG A 51 -14.59 6.09 4.39
C ARG A 51 -14.03 4.80 4.94
N ILE A 52 -13.07 4.90 5.86
CA ILE A 52 -12.47 3.78 6.57
C ILE A 52 -12.36 4.12 8.06
N ALA A 53 -12.62 3.15 8.94
CA ALA A 53 -12.58 3.35 10.39
C ALA A 53 -11.27 2.87 11.05
N TRP A 54 -10.51 2.01 10.35
CA TRP A 54 -9.27 1.43 10.83
C TRP A 54 -8.42 0.98 9.65
N PHE A 55 -7.10 1.07 9.80
CA PHE A 55 -6.17 0.47 8.86
C PHE A 55 -4.92 -0.07 9.54
N TYR A 56 -4.32 -1.05 8.87
CA TYR A 56 -2.99 -1.58 9.15
C TYR A 56 -2.21 -1.63 7.85
N VAL A 57 -1.01 -1.06 7.85
CA VAL A 57 -0.08 -1.09 6.72
C VAL A 57 1.23 -1.68 7.23
N SER A 58 1.81 -2.59 6.45
CA SER A 58 3.16 -3.08 6.68
C SER A 58 3.94 -3.13 5.39
N SER A 59 5.25 -2.87 5.47
CA SER A 59 6.20 -3.07 4.38
C SER A 59 7.32 -3.98 4.87
N ASN A 60 7.76 -4.88 4.00
CA ASN A 60 8.89 -5.76 4.22
C ASN A 60 9.85 -5.67 3.03
N ASN A 61 11.08 -5.24 3.28
CA ASN A 61 12.16 -5.20 2.31
C ASN A 61 13.07 -6.42 2.51
N TYR A 62 13.17 -7.24 1.46
CA TYR A 62 14.16 -8.31 1.36
C TYR A 62 15.52 -7.71 1.00
N GLU A 63 16.39 -7.54 2.00
CA GLU A 63 17.66 -6.84 1.85
C GLU A 63 18.65 -7.64 1.00
N SER A 64 19.25 -7.00 0.00
CA SER A 64 20.23 -7.65 -0.90
C SER A 64 21.63 -7.76 -0.30
N ILE A 65 21.93 -7.01 0.77
CA ILE A 65 23.25 -6.94 1.41
C ILE A 65 23.26 -7.43 2.87
N HIS A 66 22.11 -7.89 3.39
CA HIS A 66 21.95 -8.38 4.76
C HIS A 66 21.16 -9.69 4.75
N ASN A 67 21.40 -10.57 5.73
CA ASN A 67 20.66 -11.84 5.86
C ASN A 67 19.44 -11.73 6.79
N HIS A 68 18.83 -10.55 6.81
CA HIS A 68 17.59 -10.28 7.53
C HIS A 68 16.81 -9.22 6.74
N ASP A 69 15.50 -9.31 6.90
CA ASP A 69 14.54 -8.40 6.31
C ASP A 69 14.45 -7.08 7.09
N ALA A 70 14.21 -5.97 6.39
CA ALA A 70 13.83 -4.71 7.02
C ALA A 70 12.31 -4.55 7.02
N PHE A 71 11.71 -4.31 8.19
CA PHE A 71 10.26 -4.30 8.37
C PHE A 71 9.77 -3.04 9.05
N ALA A 72 8.69 -2.44 8.52
CA ALA A 72 7.97 -1.36 9.16
C ALA A 72 6.45 -1.58 9.11
N LYS A 73 5.74 -1.01 10.08
CA LYS A 73 4.27 -1.02 10.12
C LYS A 73 3.68 0.23 10.75
N VAL A 74 2.46 0.57 10.34
CA VAL A 74 1.63 1.61 10.93
C VAL A 74 0.21 1.09 11.07
N GLU A 75 -0.39 1.32 12.23
CA GLU A 75 -1.79 0.99 12.52
C GLU A 75 -2.48 2.20 13.15
N ARG A 76 -3.71 2.49 12.70
CA ARG A 76 -4.54 3.60 13.19
C ARG A 76 -6.02 3.26 13.16
N GLY A 77 -6.78 3.95 14.03
CA GLY A 77 -8.22 3.77 14.19
C GLY A 77 -8.58 2.71 15.22
N VAL A 78 -9.88 2.45 15.38
CA VAL A 78 -10.39 1.39 16.25
C VAL A 78 -10.85 0.24 15.38
N ARG A 79 -10.22 -0.92 15.53
CA ARG A 79 -10.57 -2.12 14.78
C ARG A 79 -12.03 -2.49 15.08
N GLY A 80 -12.90 -2.29 14.10
CA GLY A 80 -14.31 -2.67 14.19
C GLY A 80 -14.48 -4.19 14.29
N PRO A 81 -15.69 -4.65 14.67
CA PRO A 81 -16.02 -6.07 14.58
C PRO A 81 -15.85 -6.56 13.14
N LEU A 82 -15.41 -7.81 12.96
CA LEU A 82 -15.28 -8.42 11.65
C LEU A 82 -16.67 -8.41 10.97
N LEU A 83 -16.90 -7.51 10.02
CA LEU A 83 -18.15 -7.48 9.26
C LEU A 83 -18.18 -8.72 8.37
N THR A 84 -18.91 -9.75 8.78
CA THR A 84 -19.27 -10.85 7.88
C THR A 84 -20.22 -10.27 6.83
N TYR A 85 -19.88 -10.45 5.56
CA TYR A 85 -20.70 -10.05 4.42
C TYR A 85 -22.16 -10.52 4.63
N ARG A 86 -23.09 -9.59 4.88
CA ARG A 86 -24.52 -9.89 4.86
C ARG A 86 -25.00 -9.89 3.42
N LYS A 87 -25.47 -11.04 2.95
CA LYS A 87 -26.14 -11.24 1.65
C LYS A 87 -27.41 -10.39 1.43
N GLU A 88 -27.87 -9.64 2.43
CA GLU A 88 -29.16 -8.94 2.41
C GLU A 88 -29.14 -7.60 1.65
N ALA A 89 -27.97 -7.01 1.38
CA ALA A 89 -27.88 -5.69 0.73
C ALA A 89 -28.14 -5.67 -0.79
N GLN A 90 -28.45 -6.83 -1.42
CA GLN A 90 -28.80 -6.89 -2.85
C GLN A 90 -30.27 -6.58 -3.16
N ASN A 91 -31.16 -6.57 -2.16
CA ASN A 91 -32.61 -6.42 -2.41
C ASN A 91 -33.15 -4.98 -2.34
N GLU A 92 -32.32 -3.95 -2.11
CA GLU A 92 -32.77 -2.55 -2.12
C GLU A 92 -32.50 -1.81 -3.44
N LEU A 93 -32.01 -2.51 -4.48
CA LEU A 93 -31.76 -1.95 -5.81
C LEU A 93 -32.73 -2.46 -6.89
N THR A 94 -33.89 -3.00 -6.49
CA THR A 94 -35.01 -3.23 -7.42
C THR A 94 -36.32 -2.88 -6.72
N ILE A 95 -36.73 -1.62 -6.87
CA ILE A 95 -38.02 -1.12 -7.42
C ILE A 95 -37.85 0.38 -7.62
#